data_AF-A0A0C1QFA0-F1
#
_entry.id   AF-A0A0C1QFA0-F1
#
_cell.length_a   1.000
_cell.length_b   1.000
_cell.length_c   1.000
_cell.angle_alpha   90.00
_cell.angle_beta   90.00
_cell.angle_gamma   90.00
#
_symmetry.space_group_name_H-M   'P 1'
#
loop_
_entity.id
_entity.type
_entity.pdbx_description
1 polymer ?
#
loop_
_entity_poly.entity_id
_entity_poly.type
_entity_poly.pdbx_seq_one_letter_code
_entity_poly.pdbx_strand_id
1 'polypeptide(L)' 'MLSIKAFKSASSAKDYYSHGDYYGKEGEGVWFGDGAKEFGFGGEFNAKTDKAFENLLKGHLPNGQILGQRTKDGIKHRP' A
#
# COMPACT_ATOMS: atom_id res chain seq x y z
N MET A 1 -8.42 21.92 -3.64
CA MET A 1 -9.35 21.20 -2.75
C MET A 1 -8.83 19.78 -2.60
N LEU A 2 -8.68 19.27 -1.38
CA LEU A 2 -8.21 17.91 -1.11
C LEU A 2 -9.41 17.03 -0.76
N SER A 3 -9.55 15.87 -1.41
CA SER A 3 -10.57 14.86 -1.08
C SER A 3 -9.93 13.69 -0.33
N ILE A 4 -10.72 13.06 0.56
CA ILE A 4 -10.26 11.94 1.39
C ILE A 4 -11.19 10.76 1.15
N LYS A 5 -10.61 9.60 0.83
CA LYS A 5 -11.32 8.33 0.66
C LYS A 5 -10.59 7.24 1.42
N ALA A 6 -11.30 6.58 2.34
CA ALA A 6 -10.77 5.40 3.02
C ALA A 6 -11.00 4.14 2.18
N PHE A 7 -10.01 3.25 2.14
CA PHE A 7 -10.16 1.93 1.54
C PHE A 7 -10.72 0.92 2.55
N LYS A 8 -11.50 -0.03 2.05
CA LYS A 8 -12.10 -1.09 2.87
C LYS A 8 -11.20 -2.33 2.97
N SER A 9 -10.32 -2.53 1.99
CA SER A 9 -9.41 -3.67 1.91
C SER A 9 -8.16 -3.35 1.09
N ALA A 10 -7.08 -4.09 1.35
CA ALA A 10 -5.83 -3.96 0.62
C ALA A 10 -6.03 -4.18 -0.89
N SER A 11 -6.85 -5.17 -1.26
CA SER A 11 -7.20 -5.44 -2.66
C SER A 11 -7.86 -4.24 -3.33
N SER A 12 -8.85 -3.60 -2.68
CA SER A 12 -9.52 -2.42 -3.25
C SER A 12 -8.58 -1.24 -3.47
N ALA A 13 -7.58 -1.07 -2.61
CA ALA A 13 -6.54 -0.05 -2.77
C ALA A 13 -5.58 -0.43 -3.90
N LYS A 14 -5.07 -1.67 -3.90
CA LYS A 14 -4.18 -2.17 -4.94
C LYS A 14 -4.80 -2.02 -6.32
N ASP A 15 -6.03 -2.52 -6.49
CA ASP A 15 -6.75 -2.45 -7.75
C ASP A 15 -6.96 -0.99 -8.17
N TYR A 16 -7.36 -0.12 -7.24
CA TYR A 16 -7.55 1.29 -7.55
C TYR A 16 -6.27 1.97 -8.08
N TYR A 17 -5.11 1.68 -7.46
CA TYR A 17 -3.84 2.28 -7.87
C TYR A 17 -3.15 1.52 -9.01
N SER A 18 -3.51 0.26 -9.29
CA SER A 18 -2.88 -0.52 -10.36
C SER A 18 -3.48 -0.28 -11.75
N HIS A 19 -4.69 0.28 -11.83
CA HIS A 19 -5.32 0.64 -13.10
C HIS A 19 -4.91 2.07 -13.46
N GLY A 20 -4.33 2.25 -14.65
CA GLY A 20 -4.02 3.58 -15.17
C GLY A 20 -5.28 4.28 -15.68
N ASP A 21 -5.46 5.54 -15.32
CA ASP A 21 -6.45 6.41 -15.97
C ASP A 21 -5.93 6.77 -17.38
N TYR A 22 -6.27 5.89 -18.33
CA TYR A 22 -6.32 6.03 -19.81
C TYR A 22 -5.12 6.59 -20.60
N TYR A 23 -4.10 7.21 -20.01
CA TYR A 23 -2.99 7.83 -20.76
C TYR A 23 -1.61 7.83 -20.05
N GLY A 24 -1.46 7.15 -18.91
CA GLY A 24 -0.19 7.05 -18.16
C GLY A 24 0.41 5.63 -18.12
N LYS A 25 1.68 5.50 -17.72
CA LYS A 25 2.28 4.19 -17.38
C LYS A 25 1.55 3.64 -16.15
N GLU A 26 0.88 2.50 -16.32
CA GLU A 26 -0.04 1.96 -15.32
C GLU A 26 0.64 1.70 -13.96
N GLY A 27 0.04 2.26 -12.91
CA GLY A 27 0.38 1.93 -11.53
C GLY A 27 1.74 2.41 -11.03
N GLU A 28 2.42 3.33 -11.74
CA GLU A 28 3.65 3.93 -11.24
C GLU A 28 3.37 4.93 -10.10
N GLY A 29 4.21 4.89 -9.06
CA GLY A 29 4.19 5.79 -7.92
C GLY A 29 5.60 6.00 -7.36
N VAL A 30 5.74 6.90 -6.39
CA VAL A 30 7.02 7.19 -5.73
C VAL A 30 6.87 7.02 -4.23
N TRP A 31 7.82 6.33 -3.59
CA TRP A 31 7.88 6.23 -2.15
C TRP A 31 8.20 7.59 -1.52
N PHE A 32 7.40 8.00 -0.54
CA PHE A 32 7.54 9.30 0.11
C PHE A 32 7.37 9.19 1.63
N GLY A 33 8.02 10.10 2.36
CA GLY A 33 7.97 10.19 3.82
C GLY A 33 9.15 9.50 4.53
N ASP A 34 9.42 9.90 5.77
CA ASP A 34 10.58 9.41 6.52
C ASP A 34 10.44 7.95 6.96
N GLY A 35 9.21 7.49 7.25
CA GLY A 35 8.97 6.07 7.51
C GLY A 35 9.29 5.17 6.31
N ALA A 36 9.01 5.63 5.09
CA ALA A 36 9.42 4.91 3.88
C ALA A 36 10.95 4.79 3.82
N LYS A 37 11.67 5.89 4.07
CA LYS A 37 13.15 5.90 4.11
C LYS A 37 13.70 4.97 5.20
N GLU A 38 13.10 4.98 6.38
CA GLU A 38 13.52 4.13 7.51
C GLU A 38 13.40 2.63 7.17
N PHE A 39 12.37 2.25 6.42
CA PHE A 39 12.20 0.89 5.90
C PHE A 39 12.94 0.63 4.58
N GLY A 40 13.77 1.56 4.11
CA GLY A 40 14.57 1.42 2.90
C GLY A 40 13.78 1.55 1.59
N PHE A 41 12.55 2.06 1.65
CA PHE A 41 11.75 2.37 0.48
C PHE A 41 12.12 3.75 -0.08
N GLY A 42 12.50 3.77 -1.35
CA GLY A 42 12.83 4.99 -2.07
C GLY A 42 12.67 4.80 -3.57
N GLY A 43 12.52 5.92 -4.27
CA GLY A 43 12.34 5.92 -5.73
C GLY A 43 10.96 5.44 -6.17
N GLU A 44 10.89 5.04 -7.43
CA GLU A 44 9.66 4.62 -8.09
C GLU A 44 9.27 3.18 -7.70
N PHE A 45 7.97 2.94 -7.62
CA PHE A 45 7.40 1.60 -7.49
C PHE A 45 6.23 1.43 -8.45
N ASN A 46 5.84 0.19 -8.71
CA ASN A 46 4.67 -0.12 -9.49
C ASN A 46 3.62 -0.86 -8.65
N ALA A 47 2.47 -0.26 -8.41
CA ALA A 47 1.37 -0.79 -7.59
C ALA A 47 0.84 -2.15 -8.05
N LYS A 48 0.99 -2.48 -9.35
CA LYS A 48 0.54 -3.75 -9.94
C LYS A 48 1.52 -4.89 -9.62
N THR A 49 2.83 -4.63 -9.70
CA THR A 49 3.87 -5.67 -9.62
C THR A 49 4.67 -5.67 -8.33
N ASP A 50 4.77 -4.53 -7.65
CA ASP A 50 5.56 -4.40 -6.43
C ASP A 50 4.82 -5.01 -5.23
N LYS A 51 5.39 -6.09 -4.71
CA LYS A 51 4.86 -6.79 -3.54
C LYS A 51 4.96 -5.96 -2.26
N ALA A 52 5.93 -5.05 -2.16
CA ALA A 52 6.07 -4.18 -0.99
C ALA A 52 4.83 -3.31 -0.81
N PHE A 53 4.30 -2.75 -1.91
CA PHE A 53 3.08 -1.95 -1.90
C PHE A 53 1.88 -2.75 -1.35
N GLU A 54 1.64 -3.95 -1.89
CA GLU A 54 0.54 -4.79 -1.43
C GLU A 54 0.73 -5.28 0.02
N ASN A 55 1.96 -5.60 0.42
CA ASN A 55 2.27 -6.03 1.78
C ASN A 55 2.00 -4.92 2.80
N LEU A 56 2.39 -3.69 2.50
CA LEU A 56 2.13 -2.56 3.37
C LEU A 56 0.63 -2.30 3.56
N LEU A 57 -0.18 -2.41 2.49
CA LEU A 57 -1.64 -2.31 2.57
C LEU A 57 -2.27 -3.42 3.42
N LYS A 58 -1.57 -4.55 3.60
CA LYS A 58 -1.97 -5.65 4.49
C LYS A 58 -1.42 -5.52 5.91
N GLY A 59 -0.61 -4.49 6.17
CA GLY A 59 0.07 -4.27 7.44
C GLY A 59 1.33 -5.10 7.63
N HIS A 60 1.88 -5.69 6.58
CA HIS A 60 3.11 -6.47 6.63
C HIS A 60 4.31 -5.56 6.39
N LEU A 61 5.11 -5.35 7.43
CA LEU A 61 6.32 -4.52 7.36
C LEU A 61 7.54 -5.35 6.90
N PRO A 62 8.56 -4.73 6.28
CA PRO A 62 9.77 -5.43 5.81
C PRO A 62 10.57 -6.10 6.92
N ASN A 63 10.45 -5.61 8.15
CA ASN A 63 11.10 -6.18 9.33
C ASN A 63 10.37 -7.41 9.89
N GLY A 64 9.31 -7.90 9.22
CA GLY A 64 8.53 -9.07 9.61
C GLY A 64 7.40 -8.76 10.60
N GLN A 65 7.24 -7.52 11.04
CA GLN A 65 6.11 -7.14 11.89
C GLN A 65 4.79 -7.15 11.10
N ILE A 66 3.72 -7.58 11.77
CA ILE A 66 2.37 -7.55 11.23
C ILE A 66 1.54 -6.59 12.07
N LEU A 67 1.07 -5.52 11.42
CA LEU A 67 0.25 -4.47 12.02
C LEU A 67 -1.23 -4.85 11.93
N GLY A 68 -1.97 -4.60 13.01
CA GLY A 68 -3.41 -4.74 13.04
C GLY A 68 -3.93 -5.10 14.42
N GLN A 69 -5.25 -5.09 14.54
CA GLN A 69 -5.91 -5.50 15.76
C GLN A 69 -6.07 -7.02 15.76
N ARG A 70 -5.58 -7.69 16.82
CA ARG A 70 -5.83 -9.11 17.01
C ARG A 70 -7.27 -9.33 17.45
N THR A 71 -8.05 -10.02 16.63
CA THR A 71 -9.42 -10.43 16.90
C THR A 71 -9.51 -11.95 16.99
N LYS A 72 -10.70 -12.49 17.28
CA LYS A 72 -10.95 -13.94 17.27
C LYS A 72 -10.77 -14.57 15.87
N ASP A 73 -10.96 -13.77 14.83
CA ASP A 73 -10.92 -14.20 13.42
C ASP A 73 -9.54 -13.97 12.77
N GLY A 74 -8.55 -13.49 13.54
CA GLY A 74 -7.20 -13.20 13.05
C GLY A 74 -6.79 -11.75 13.26
N ILE A 75 -5.84 -11.27 12.45
CA ILE A 75 -5.37 -9.88 12.50
C ILE A 75 -6.21 -9.05 11.54
N LYS A 76 -6.92 -8.05 12.08
CA LYS A 76 -7.69 -7.08 11.30
C LYS A 76 -6.88 -5.80 11.13
N HIS A 77 -6.42 -5.55 9.90
CA HIS A 77 -5.70 -4.35 9.52
C HIS A 77 -6.59 -3.44 8.65
N ARG A 78 -6.41 -2.12 8.79
CA ARG A 78 -7.01 -1.13 7.89
C ARG A 78 -5.89 -0.61 6.98
N PRO A 79 -6.00 -0.77 5.66
CA PRO A 79 -5.06 -0.19 4.71
C PRO A 79 -5.04 1.34 4.78
#